data_AF-A0A328BZ33-F1
#
_entry.id   AF-A0A328BZ33-F1
#
_cell.length_a   1.000
_cell.length_b   1.000
_cell.length_c   1.000
_cell.angle_alpha   90.00
_cell.angle_beta   90.00
_cell.angle_gamma   90.00
#
_symmetry.space_group_name_H-M   'P 1'
#
loop_
_entity.id
_entity.type
_entity.pdbx_description
1 polymer ?
#
loop_
_entity_poly.entity_id
_entity_poly.type
_entity_poly.pdbx_seq_one_letter_code
_entity_poly.pdbx_strand_id
1 'polypeptide(L)' 'MDMAHLKFLVENNANLVLSYDEKNYQKLSKLAEFCYERGVTLTLKVSVNDFKKSPSNIKSHLADIASKGHKFVTIDISE' A
#
# COMPACT_ATOMS: atom_id res chain seq x y z
N MET A 1 13.38 4.33 -3.93
CA MET A 1 13.01 4.40 -2.50
C MET A 1 13.38 3.09 -1.85
N ASP A 2 14.31 3.15 -0.89
CA ASP A 2 14.78 1.99 -0.14
C ASP A 2 13.91 1.75 1.10
N MET A 3 13.82 0.50 1.55
CA MET A 3 12.95 0.11 2.67
C MET A 3 13.28 0.86 3.97
N ALA A 4 14.54 1.25 4.16
CA ALA A 4 14.97 2.04 5.32
C ALA A 4 14.30 3.43 5.36
N HIS A 5 14.17 4.10 4.22
CA HIS A 5 13.48 5.38 4.13
C HIS A 5 11.97 5.23 4.42
N LEU A 6 11.35 4.16 3.93
CA LEU A 6 9.95 3.87 4.22
C LEU A 6 9.72 3.58 5.71
N LYS A 7 10.60 2.80 6.35
CA LYS A 7 10.54 2.53 7.79
C LYS A 7 10.67 3.82 8.61
N PHE A 8 11.62 4.67 8.26
CA PHE A 8 11.79 5.97 8.92
C PHE A 8 10.53 6.83 8.82
N LEU A 9 9.86 6.85 7.66
CA LEU A 9 8.60 7.58 7.49
C LEU A 9 7.48 6.97 8.35
N VAL A 10 7.33 5.64 8.38
CA VAL A 10 6.34 4.97 9.22
C VAL A 10 6.58 5.26 10.70
N GLU A 11 7.83 5.24 11.16
CA GLU A 11 8.14 5.51 12.58
C GLU A 11 7.87 6.96 13.00
N ASN A 12 7.82 7.91 12.05
CA ASN A 12 7.62 9.33 12.31
C ASN A 12 6.26 9.89 11.85
N ASN A 13 5.43 9.09 11.16
CA ASN A 13 4.15 9.53 10.62
C ASN A 13 3.04 8.54 10.97
N ALA A 14 1.92 9.05 11.48
CA ALA A 14 0.74 8.23 11.78
C ALA A 14 -0.02 7.76 10.53
N ASN A 15 0.19 8.40 9.38
CA ASN A 15 -0.41 8.04 8.10
C ASN A 15 0.64 8.15 6.97
N LEU A 16 0.77 7.12 6.16
CA LEU A 16 1.65 7.03 5.02
C LEU A 16 0.81 6.90 3.74
N VAL A 17 1.00 7.82 2.80
CA VAL A 17 0.28 7.82 1.52
C VAL A 17 1.24 7.47 0.39
N LEU A 18 0.94 6.42 -0.37
CA LEU A 18 1.77 5.95 -1.48
C LEU A 18 0.93 5.65 -2.71
N SER A 19 1.52 5.84 -3.89
CA SER A 19 0.92 5.37 -5.14
C SER A 19 1.15 3.87 -5.28
N TYR A 20 0.08 3.14 -5.59
CA TYR A 20 0.15 1.73 -5.94
C TYR A 20 0.84 1.57 -7.29
N ASP A 21 1.78 0.66 -7.35
CA ASP A 21 2.49 0.26 -8.56
C ASP A 21 2.64 -1.25 -8.54
N GLU A 22 2.16 -1.91 -9.60
CA GLU A 22 2.13 -3.38 -9.67
C GLU A 22 3.54 -3.98 -9.59
N LYS A 23 4.55 -3.32 -10.18
CA LYS A 23 5.94 -3.78 -10.16
C LYS A 23 6.53 -3.76 -8.74
N ASN A 24 5.99 -2.91 -7.86
CA ASN A 24 6.40 -2.79 -6.47
C ASN A 24 5.45 -3.47 -5.47
N TYR A 25 4.46 -4.23 -5.94
CA TYR A 25 3.49 -4.93 -5.09
C TYR A 25 4.13 -5.68 -3.92
N GLN A 26 5.18 -6.47 -4.16
CA GLN A 26 5.84 -7.23 -3.08
C GLN A 26 6.39 -6.34 -1.97
N LYS A 27 6.86 -5.13 -2.31
CA LYS A 27 7.34 -4.14 -1.32
C LYS A 27 6.17 -3.50 -0.58
N LEU A 28 5.10 -3.16 -1.30
CA LEU A 28 3.88 -2.59 -0.70
C LEU A 28 3.22 -3.57 0.29
N SER A 29 3.19 -4.86 -0.05
CA SER A 29 2.68 -5.93 0.82
C SER A 29 3.50 -6.05 2.12
N LYS A 30 4.84 -6.03 2.03
CA LYS A 30 5.71 -6.00 3.23
C LYS A 30 5.57 -4.70 4.04
N LEU A 31 5.36 -3.58 3.36
CA LEU A 31 5.18 -2.29 4.02
C LEU A 31 3.85 -2.23 4.78
N ALA A 32 2.79 -2.81 4.24
CA ALA A 32 1.48 -2.89 4.90
C ALA A 32 1.54 -3.67 6.23
N GLU A 33 2.27 -4.79 6.25
CA GLU A 33 2.55 -5.55 7.46
C GLU A 33 3.33 -4.70 8.49
N PHE A 34 4.38 -4.00 8.05
CA PHE A 34 5.15 -3.11 8.93
C PHE A 34 4.31 -1.93 9.47
N CYS A 35 3.44 -1.35 8.64
CA CYS A 35 2.53 -0.28 9.08
C CYS A 35 1.54 -0.80 10.13
N TYR A 36 1.03 -2.02 9.95
CA TYR A 36 0.17 -2.68 10.94
C TYR A 36 0.88 -2.90 12.28
N GLU A 37 2.11 -3.42 12.28
CA GLU A 37 2.90 -3.61 13.51
C GLU A 37 3.17 -2.30 14.27
N ARG A 38 3.24 -1.18 13.56
CA ARG A 38 3.49 0.15 14.12
C ARG A 38 2.22 0.97 14.37
N GLY A 39 1.04 0.47 14.01
CA GLY A 39 -0.23 1.18 14.14
C GLY A 39 -0.37 2.39 13.22
N VAL A 40 0.34 2.39 12.10
CA VAL A 40 0.35 3.47 11.10
C VAL A 40 -0.63 3.14 9.99
N THR A 41 -1.40 4.14 9.58
CA THR A 41 -2.34 3.97 8.45
C THR A 41 -1.58 4.06 7.12
N LEU A 42 -1.74 3.09 6.23
CA LEU A 42 -1.21 3.08 4.87
C LEU A 42 -2.33 3.37 3.88
N THR A 43 -2.25 4.50 3.18
CA THR A 43 -3.17 4.85 2.09
C THR A 43 -2.52 4.55 0.75
N LEU A 44 -3.12 3.65 -0.03
CA LEU A 44 -2.67 3.30 -1.38
C LEU A 44 -3.54 4.01 -2.42
N LYS A 45 -2.92 4.92 -3.17
CA LYS A 45 -3.53 5.59 -4.32
C LYS A 45 -3.34 4.77 -5.58
N VAL A 46 -4.42 4.24 -6.13
CA VAL A 46 -4.43 3.42 -7.34
C VAL A 46 -4.95 4.27 -8.49
N SER A 47 -4.17 4.40 -9.57
CA SER A 47 -4.67 5.08 -10.77
C SER A 47 -5.76 4.24 -11.43
N VAL A 48 -6.86 4.88 -11.83
CA VAL A 48 -7.93 4.25 -12.63
C VAL A 48 -7.37 3.64 -13.92
N ASN A 49 -6.34 4.26 -14.52
CA ASN A 49 -5.71 3.74 -15.75
C ASN A 49 -4.99 2.42 -15.51
N ASP A 50 -4.25 2.29 -14.41
CA ASP A 50 -3.61 1.02 -14.05
C ASP A 50 -4.65 -0.02 -13.66
N PHE A 51 -5.66 0.37 -12.88
CA PHE A 51 -6.78 -0.51 -12.54
C PHE A 51 -7.50 -1.06 -13.77
N LYS A 52 -7.75 -0.22 -14.79
CA LYS A 52 -8.40 -0.64 -16.05
C LYS A 52 -7.54 -1.60 -16.87
N LYS A 53 -6.21 -1.49 -16.83
CA LYS A 53 -5.30 -2.38 -17.56
C LYS A 53 -5.33 -3.82 -17.03
N SER A 54 -5.45 -4.00 -15.71
CA SER A 54 -5.41 -5.34 -15.10
C SER A 54 -6.24 -5.40 -13.80
N PRO A 55 -7.57 -5.27 -13.89
CA PRO A 55 -8.43 -5.11 -12.73
C PRO A 55 -8.43 -6.33 -11.82
N SER A 56 -8.40 -7.54 -12.38
CA SER A 56 -8.37 -8.79 -11.59
C SER A 56 -7.07 -8.94 -10.81
N ASN A 57 -5.93 -8.63 -11.44
CA ASN A 57 -4.60 -8.75 -10.84
C ASN A 57 -4.42 -7.72 -9.72
N ILE A 58 -4.78 -6.48 -9.99
CA ILE A 58 -4.69 -5.37 -9.03
C ILE A 58 -5.63 -5.61 -7.86
N LYS A 59 -6.86 -6.07 -8.07
CA LYS A 59 -7.76 -6.46 -6.98
C LYS A 59 -7.14 -7.54 -6.09
N SER A 60 -6.53 -8.57 -6.67
CA SER A 60 -5.87 -9.63 -5.90
C SER A 60 -4.71 -9.09 -5.07
N HIS A 61 -3.88 -8.22 -5.65
CA HIS A 61 -2.76 -7.59 -4.96
C HIS A 61 -3.22 -6.66 -3.82
N LEU A 62 -4.23 -5.85 -4.08
CA LEU A 62 -4.80 -4.94 -3.09
C LEU A 62 -5.47 -5.72 -1.94
N ALA A 63 -6.12 -6.84 -2.24
CA ALA A 63 -6.67 -7.73 -1.22
C ALA A 63 -5.58 -8.36 -0.35
N ASP A 64 -4.45 -8.78 -0.93
CA ASP A 64 -3.29 -9.26 -0.15
C ASP A 64 -2.75 -8.18 0.78
N ILE A 65 -2.52 -6.98 0.25
CA ILE A 65 -2.02 -5.84 1.04
C ILE A 65 -3.00 -5.49 2.17
N ALA A 66 -4.30 -5.40 1.87
CA ALA A 66 -5.33 -5.12 2.86
C ALA A 66 -5.46 -6.25 3.89
N SER A 67 -5.24 -7.50 3.50
CA SER A 67 -5.21 -8.64 4.43
C SER A 67 -4.07 -8.51 5.44
N LYS A 68 -2.87 -8.11 4.99
CA LYS A 68 -1.70 -7.95 5.87
C LYS A 68 -1.75 -6.71 6.75
N GLY A 69 -2.24 -5.59 6.20
CA GLY A 69 -2.34 -4.33 6.93
C GLY A 69 -3.66 -4.16 7.70
N HIS A 70 -4.61 -5.07 7.51
CA HIS A 70 -5.93 -5.07 8.12
C HIS A 70 -6.63 -3.69 8.01
N LYS A 71 -7.19 -3.20 9.12
CA LYS A 71 -7.89 -1.92 9.23
C LYS A 71 -7.00 -0.69 9.02
N PHE A 72 -5.68 -0.87 8.97
CA PHE A 72 -4.74 0.22 8.77
C PHE A 72 -4.44 0.46 7.29
N VAL A 73 -5.00 -0.32 6.36
CA VAL A 73 -4.86 -0.06 4.93
C VAL A 73 -6.12 0.61 4.38
N THR A 74 -5.93 1.74 3.73
CA THR A 74 -6.97 2.44 2.96
C THR A 74 -6.59 2.40 1.49
N ILE A 75 -7.54 2.06 0.63
CA ILE A 75 -7.33 2.03 -0.83
C ILE A 75 -8.17 3.16 -1.42
N ASP A 76 -7.50 4.08 -2.10
CA ASP A 76 -8.09 5.21 -2.81
C ASP A 76 -7.88 4.98 -4.31
N ILE A 77 -8.96 4.82 -5.07
CA ILE A 77 -8.90 4.64 -6.52
C ILE A 77 -9.36 5.95 -7.16
N SER A 78 -8.42 6.69 -7.74
CA SER A 78 -8.62 8.04 -8.23
C SER A 78 -8.11 8.20 -9.67
N GLU A 79 -8.79 9.06 -10.44
CA GLU A 79 -8.56 9.29 -11.87
C GLU A 79 -7.43 10.29 -12.14
#